data_AF-A0A1F8QEQ4-F1
#
_entry.id   AF-A0A1F8QEQ4-F1
#
_cell.length_a   1.000
_cell.length_b   1.000
_cell.length_c   1.000
_cell.angle_alpha   90.00
_cell.angle_beta   90.00
_cell.angle_gamma   90.00
#
_symmetry.space_group_name_H-M   'P 1'
#
loop_
_entity.id
_entity.type
_entity.pdbx_description
1 polymer ?
#
loop_
_entity_poly.entity_id
_entity_poly.type
_entity_poly.pdbx_seq_one_letter_code
_entity_poly.pdbx_strand_id
1 'polypeptide(L)'
;MYFKFDCPPDPQTFIIQLSDPGSIDEARAMLAGLQPARHIMGQIIKQPAAYNPPWSYHLEPSTIQFFSAAIEVCDANIAAVEEHLDEACGAFLPGCTWCPWRSRLIEEVRHPVEETVRLYLPLISR
;
A
#
# COMPACT_ATOMS: atom_id res chain seq x y z
N MET A 1 5.78 -8.76 -7.62
CA MET A 1 4.36 -9.18 -7.57
C MET A 1 3.55 -8.07 -6.94
N TYR A 2 2.30 -7.84 -7.36
CA TYR A 2 1.49 -6.75 -6.82
C TYR A 2 0.41 -7.28 -5.89
N PHE A 3 0.11 -6.52 -4.84
CA PHE A 3 -0.93 -6.85 -3.88
C PHE A 3 -1.71 -5.60 -3.49
N LYS A 4 -3.00 -5.77 -3.22
CA LYS A 4 -3.89 -4.70 -2.83
C LYS A 4 -4.22 -4.82 -1.34
N PHE A 5 -4.23 -3.70 -0.64
CA PHE A 5 -4.71 -3.59 0.72
C PHE A 5 -5.74 -2.47 0.87
N ASP A 6 -6.61 -2.57 1.87
CA ASP A 6 -7.48 -1.49 2.33
C ASP A 6 -7.07 -1.01 3.71
N CYS A 7 -7.59 0.15 4.13
CA CYS A 7 -7.36 0.70 5.47
C CYS A 7 -8.68 1.24 6.05
N PRO A 8 -9.55 0.38 6.60
CA PRO A 8 -10.86 0.78 7.09
C PRO A 8 -10.76 1.86 8.18
N PRO A 9 -11.80 2.68 8.38
CA PRO A 9 -13.12 2.58 7.76
C PRO A 9 -13.17 3.18 6.34
N ASP A 10 -12.07 3.76 5.87
CA ASP A 10 -12.01 4.39 4.57
C ASP A 10 -12.12 3.35 3.45
N PRO A 11 -12.88 3.63 2.37
CA PRO A 11 -13.12 2.68 1.28
C PRO A 11 -11.94 2.56 0.30
N GLN A 12 -10.88 3.33 0.54
CA GLN A 12 -9.74 3.45 -0.35
C GLN A 12 -8.85 2.21 -0.31
N THR A 13 -8.29 1.88 -1.46
CA THR A 13 -7.34 0.78 -1.61
C THR A 13 -6.00 1.30 -2.10
N PHE A 14 -4.95 0.57 -1.75
CA PHE A 14 -3.58 0.84 -2.15
C PHE A 14 -2.94 -0.43 -2.70
N ILE A 15 -2.21 -0.31 -3.79
CA ILE A 15 -1.47 -1.41 -4.43
C ILE A 15 0.01 -1.24 -4.14
N ILE A 16 0.61 -2.30 -3.60
CA ILE A 16 2.04 -2.41 -3.33
C ILE A 16 2.71 -3.35 -4.32
N GLN A 17 3.99 -3.13 -4.58
CA GLN A 17 4.85 -4.09 -5.28
C GLN A 17 5.75 -4.76 -4.26
N LEU A 18 5.69 -6.08 -4.17
CA LEU A 18 6.66 -6.91 -3.44
C LEU A 18 7.70 -7.45 -4.43
N SER A 19 8.97 -7.25 -4.11
CA SER A 19 10.10 -7.75 -4.91
C SER A 19 10.79 -8.97 -4.31
N ASP A 20 10.72 -9.15 -2.99
CA ASP A 20 11.34 -10.28 -2.29
C ASP A 20 10.46 -11.53 -2.36
N PRO A 21 10.96 -12.69 -2.83
CA PRO A 21 10.19 -13.94 -2.91
C PRO A 21 9.57 -14.37 -1.58
N GLY A 22 10.28 -14.18 -0.45
CA GLY A 22 9.77 -14.53 0.87
C GLY A 22 8.55 -13.69 1.25
N SER A 23 8.61 -12.38 1.05
CA SER A 23 7.49 -11.47 1.28
C SER A 23 6.27 -11.79 0.38
N ILE A 24 6.51 -12.25 -0.85
CA ILE A 24 5.44 -12.66 -1.78
C ILE A 24 4.73 -13.92 -1.27
N ASP A 25 5.49 -14.91 -0.81
CA ASP A 25 4.92 -16.16 -0.28
C ASP A 25 4.19 -15.93 1.06
N GLU A 26 4.71 -15.03 1.90
CA GLU A 26 4.07 -14.57 3.13
C GLU A 26 2.72 -13.87 2.85
N ALA A 27 2.69 -12.96 1.88
CA ALA A 27 1.47 -12.28 1.44
C ALA A 27 0.40 -13.28 0.97
N ARG A 28 0.81 -14.27 0.16
CA ARG A 28 -0.09 -15.34 -0.31
C ARG A 28 -0.59 -16.22 0.82
N ALA A 29 0.26 -16.56 1.78
CA ALA A 29 -0.12 -17.34 2.94
C ALA A 29 -1.14 -16.59 3.82
N MET A 30 -0.99 -15.28 3.99
CA MET A 30 -1.98 -14.42 4.65
C MET A 30 -3.32 -14.41 3.91
N LEU A 31 -3.31 -14.23 2.58
CA LEU A 31 -4.53 -14.25 1.77
C LEU A 31 -5.24 -15.60 1.78
N ALA A 32 -4.48 -16.70 1.87
CA ALA A 32 -5.01 -18.05 1.97
C ALA A 32 -5.47 -18.43 3.40
N GLY A 33 -5.29 -17.55 4.39
CA GLY A 33 -5.60 -17.84 5.80
C GLY A 33 -4.66 -18.88 6.45
N LEU A 34 -3.52 -19.15 5.82
CA LEU A 34 -2.48 -20.06 6.34
C LEU A 34 -1.57 -19.38 7.35
N GLN A 35 -1.55 -18.04 7.37
CA GLN A 35 -0.89 -17.23 8.38
C GLN A 35 -1.85 -16.17 8.95
N PRO A 36 -1.65 -15.72 10.20
CA PRO A 36 -2.40 -14.60 10.75
C PRO A 36 -2.26 -13.34 9.89
N ALA A 37 -3.36 -12.60 9.74
CA ALA A 37 -3.32 -11.29 9.10
C ALA A 37 -2.41 -10.34 9.89
N ARG A 38 -1.58 -9.60 9.16
CA ARG A 38 -0.67 -8.57 9.65
C ARG A 38 -0.79 -7.31 8.83
N HIS A 39 -0.32 -6.22 9.39
CA HIS A 39 -0.35 -4.90 8.77
C HIS A 39 0.85 -4.70 7.86
N ILE A 40 0.73 -3.80 6.89
CA ILE A 40 1.76 -3.48 5.93
C ILE A 40 2.53 -2.26 6.43
N MET A 41 3.85 -2.27 6.32
CA MET A 41 4.67 -1.08 6.49
C MET A 41 5.78 -0.99 5.44
N GLY A 42 6.33 0.19 5.23
CA GLY A 42 7.49 0.43 4.37
C GLY A 42 7.87 1.91 4.32
N GLN A 43 8.86 2.24 3.49
CA GLN A 43 9.25 3.63 3.24
C GLN A 43 8.46 4.24 2.08
N ILE A 44 7.99 5.47 2.26
CA ILE A 44 7.30 6.24 1.22
C ILE A 44 8.31 6.76 0.19
N ILE A 45 7.94 6.60 -1.09
CA ILE A 45 8.46 7.37 -2.21
C ILE A 45 7.36 8.34 -2.66
N LYS A 46 7.65 9.65 -2.63
CA LYS A 46 6.73 10.74 -3.04
C LYS A 46 6.62 10.87 -4.57
N GLN A 47 6.32 9.76 -5.23
CA GLN A 47 6.14 9.70 -6.68
C GLN A 47 4.99 8.73 -7.00
N PRO A 48 4.16 9.02 -8.02
CA PRO A 48 3.14 8.09 -8.43
C PRO A 48 3.76 6.82 -9.03
N ALA A 49 3.10 5.70 -8.83
CA ALA A 49 3.43 4.45 -9.50
C ALA A 49 2.27 4.02 -10.41
N ALA A 50 2.58 3.60 -11.63
CA ALA A 50 1.57 3.23 -12.63
C ALA A 50 0.62 2.09 -12.17
N TYR A 51 1.07 1.26 -11.24
CA TYR A 51 0.29 0.16 -10.67
C TYR A 51 -0.56 0.57 -9.46
N ASN A 52 -0.37 1.79 -8.91
CA ASN A 52 -1.04 2.29 -7.71
C ASN A 52 -1.81 3.62 -7.90
N PRO A 53 -2.56 3.82 -8.99
CA PRO A 53 -3.47 4.96 -9.08
C PRO A 53 -4.60 4.78 -8.06
N PRO A 54 -5.10 5.86 -7.44
CA PRO A 54 -4.94 7.28 -7.80
C PRO A 54 -3.81 8.03 -7.08
N TRP A 55 -2.90 7.34 -6.38
CA TRP A 55 -2.02 7.97 -5.40
C TRP A 55 -0.77 8.61 -6.02
N SER A 56 -0.35 9.74 -5.46
CA SER A 56 0.88 10.46 -5.85
C SER A 56 2.13 9.91 -5.17
N TYR A 57 2.00 8.76 -4.48
CA TYR A 57 3.07 8.10 -3.75
C TYR A 57 2.94 6.57 -3.83
N HIS A 58 4.05 5.89 -3.53
CA HIS A 58 4.09 4.44 -3.36
C HIS A 58 5.06 4.06 -2.25
N LEU A 59 5.03 2.80 -1.83
CA LEU A 59 6.04 2.24 -0.95
C LEU A 59 7.24 1.73 -1.76
N GLU A 60 8.45 2.00 -1.29
CA GLU A 60 9.69 1.43 -1.82
C GLU A 60 9.65 -0.10 -1.68
N PRO A 61 9.59 -0.86 -2.80
CA PRO A 61 9.34 -2.30 -2.79
C PRO A 61 10.27 -3.10 -1.88
N SER A 62 11.54 -2.70 -1.79
CA SER A 62 12.57 -3.40 -1.00
C SER A 62 12.43 -3.21 0.52
N THR A 63 11.59 -2.27 0.96
CA THR A 63 11.39 -1.94 2.39
C THR A 63 10.10 -2.50 2.95
N ILE A 64 9.25 -3.09 2.11
CA ILE A 64 7.92 -3.53 2.50
C ILE A 64 8.00 -4.79 3.35
N GLN A 65 7.35 -4.77 4.51
CA GLN A 65 7.25 -5.91 5.42
C GLN A 65 5.89 -5.97 6.12
N PHE A 66 5.57 -7.13 6.69
CA PHE A 66 4.34 -7.38 7.43
C PHE A 66 4.58 -7.40 8.94
N PHE A 67 3.86 -6.58 9.69
CA PHE A 67 4.08 -6.39 11.13
C PHE A 67 2.83 -6.65 11.97
N SER A 68 3.04 -7.04 13.24
CA SER A 68 1.98 -7.17 14.25
C SER A 68 2.02 -6.07 15.32
N ALA A 69 3.16 -5.37 15.45
CA ALA A 69 3.34 -4.22 16.33
C ALA A 69 4.43 -3.29 15.79
N ALA A 70 4.27 -1.99 15.99
CA ALA A 70 5.28 -0.96 15.71
C ALA A 70 5.38 0.01 16.89
N ILE A 71 6.57 0.56 17.14
CA ILE A 71 6.81 1.54 18.24
C ILE A 71 6.94 2.97 17.67
N GLU A 72 7.04 3.10 16.33
CA GLU A 72 7.28 4.36 15.64
C GLU A 72 5.98 5.14 15.38
N VAL A 73 6.10 6.47 15.26
CA VAL A 73 5.02 7.34 14.77
C VAL A 73 4.97 7.22 13.25
N CYS A 74 4.27 6.19 12.75
CA CYS A 74 4.16 5.92 11.31
C CYS A 74 2.73 5.63 10.84
N ASP A 75 1.73 5.78 11.73
CA ASP A 75 0.33 5.49 11.40
C ASP A 75 -0.35 6.67 10.70
N ALA A 76 -0.98 6.39 9.56
CA ALA A 76 -1.87 7.29 8.84
C ALA A 76 -2.72 6.46 7.88
N ASN A 77 -3.97 6.87 7.61
CA ASN A 77 -4.76 6.26 6.54
C ASN A 77 -4.23 6.72 5.17
N ILE A 78 -4.71 6.08 4.09
CA ILE A 78 -4.21 6.30 2.73
C ILE A 78 -4.42 7.77 2.29
N ALA A 79 -5.64 8.31 2.46
CA ALA A 79 -5.93 9.70 2.11
C ALA A 79 -5.12 10.73 2.89
N ALA A 80 -4.88 10.52 4.18
CA ALA A 80 -4.12 11.46 5.00
C ALA A 80 -2.68 11.58 4.51
N VAL A 81 -2.08 10.48 4.04
CA VAL A 81 -0.75 10.52 3.43
C VAL A 81 -0.77 11.31 2.13
N GLU A 82 -1.78 11.13 1.27
CA GLU A 82 -1.92 11.91 0.05
C GLU A 82 -2.10 13.41 0.35
N GLU A 83 -2.97 13.76 1.29
CA GLU A 83 -3.28 15.14 1.67
C GLU A 83 -2.06 15.88 2.26
N HIS A 84 -1.20 15.15 3.00
CA HIS A 84 -0.03 15.71 3.68
C HIS A 84 1.28 15.19 3.07
N LEU A 85 1.28 14.81 1.79
CA LEU A 85 2.43 14.16 1.14
C LEU A 85 3.68 15.04 1.17
N ASP A 86 3.51 16.36 1.05
CA ASP A 86 4.61 17.33 1.12
C ASP A 86 5.31 17.32 2.48
N GLU A 87 4.57 17.05 3.56
CA GLU A 87 5.09 16.99 4.94
C GLU A 87 5.64 15.61 5.32
N ALA A 88 5.31 14.56 4.55
CA ALA A 88 5.80 13.20 4.76
C ALA A 88 7.35 13.16 4.77
N CYS A 89 7.95 12.20 5.48
CA CYS A 89 9.41 12.15 5.76
C CYS A 89 9.93 13.26 6.69
N GLY A 90 9.08 14.17 7.14
CA GLY A 90 9.39 15.25 8.07
C GLY A 90 8.76 15.01 9.44
N ALA A 91 8.03 16.01 9.93
CA ALA A 91 7.24 15.86 11.16
C ALA A 91 6.07 14.89 10.99
N PHE A 92 5.48 14.87 9.79
CA PHE A 92 4.53 13.85 9.36
C PHE A 92 5.31 12.66 8.80
N LEU A 93 5.06 11.46 9.33
CA LEU A 93 5.75 10.21 8.98
C LEU A 93 7.30 10.33 8.95
N PRO A 94 7.94 10.53 10.13
CA PRO A 94 9.40 10.65 10.22
C PRO A 94 10.13 9.45 9.61
N GLY A 95 11.30 9.70 9.01
CA GLY A 95 12.10 8.65 8.36
C GLY A 95 11.48 8.06 7.09
N CYS A 96 10.43 8.71 6.57
CA CYS A 96 9.57 8.22 5.50
C CYS A 96 8.84 6.91 5.85
N THR A 97 8.80 6.50 7.11
CA THR A 97 8.16 5.25 7.49
C THR A 97 6.65 5.42 7.54
N TRP A 98 5.93 4.55 6.82
CA TRP A 98 4.48 4.45 6.88
C TRP A 98 4.07 3.04 7.28
N CYS A 99 3.19 2.96 8.29
CA CYS A 99 2.69 1.73 8.87
C CYS A 99 1.18 1.85 9.15
N PRO A 100 0.30 1.84 8.13
CA PRO A 100 -1.13 1.95 8.34
C PRO A 100 -1.64 0.81 9.24
N TRP A 101 -1.94 1.09 10.51
CA TRP A 101 -2.26 0.07 11.52
C TRP A 101 -3.59 -0.63 11.28
N ARG A 102 -4.43 -0.05 10.42
CA ARG A 102 -5.69 -0.67 10.02
C ARG A 102 -5.59 -1.40 8.69
N SER A 103 -4.40 -1.48 8.10
CA SER A 103 -4.21 -2.10 6.80
C SER A 103 -4.55 -3.58 6.81
N ARG A 104 -5.21 -4.04 5.76
CA ARG A 104 -5.52 -5.46 5.53
C ARG A 104 -5.22 -5.81 4.09
N LEU A 105 -4.40 -6.83 3.89
CA LEU A 105 -4.17 -7.39 2.56
C LEU A 105 -5.46 -8.06 2.08
N ILE A 106 -5.92 -7.73 0.87
CA ILE A 106 -7.21 -8.21 0.34
C ILE A 106 -7.09 -8.98 -0.98
N GLU A 107 -6.01 -8.79 -1.75
CA GLU A 107 -5.89 -9.43 -3.07
C GLU A 107 -4.44 -9.47 -3.61
N GLU A 108 -4.09 -10.52 -4.38
CA GLU A 108 -2.92 -10.55 -5.28
C GLU A 108 -3.34 -10.07 -6.67
N VAL A 109 -2.69 -9.02 -7.19
CA VAL A 109 -3.05 -8.35 -8.44
C VAL A 109 -2.06 -8.71 -9.55
N ARG A 110 -2.52 -9.41 -10.59
CA ARG A 110 -1.64 -9.88 -11.68
C ARG A 110 -1.35 -8.83 -12.75
N HIS A 111 -2.32 -7.96 -13.04
CA HIS A 111 -2.24 -6.95 -14.12
C HIS A 111 -2.77 -5.59 -13.64
N PRO A 112 -2.11 -4.94 -12.65
CA PRO A 112 -2.66 -3.76 -11.99
C PRO A 112 -2.86 -2.57 -12.95
N VAL A 113 -2.00 -2.42 -13.96
CA VAL A 113 -2.12 -1.34 -14.96
C VAL A 113 -3.32 -1.56 -15.88
N GLU A 114 -3.56 -2.80 -16.34
CA GLU A 114 -4.70 -3.10 -17.21
C GLU A 114 -6.02 -3.03 -16.45
N GLU A 115 -6.04 -3.49 -15.20
CA GLU A 115 -7.19 -3.38 -14.29
C GLU A 115 -7.52 -1.92 -14.01
N THR A 116 -6.50 -1.10 -13.71
CA THR A 116 -6.64 0.35 -13.59
C THR A 116 -7.27 0.93 -14.84
N VAL A 117 -6.69 0.69 -16.02
CA VAL A 117 -7.18 1.27 -17.26
C VAL A 117 -8.66 0.92 -17.43
N ARG A 118 -9.07 -0.33 -17.22
CA ARG A 118 -10.48 -0.73 -17.29
C ARG A 118 -11.39 0.02 -16.31
N LEU A 119 -10.92 0.30 -15.09
CA LEU A 119 -11.72 1.00 -14.08
C LEU A 119 -11.90 2.50 -14.39
N TYR A 120 -10.89 3.15 -14.98
CA TYR A 120 -10.89 4.59 -15.22
C TYR A 120 -11.22 5.03 -16.66
N LEU A 121 -11.08 4.16 -17.66
CA LEU A 121 -11.45 4.45 -19.07
C LEU A 121 -12.92 4.86 -19.28
N PRO A 122 -13.92 4.31 -18.55
CA PRO A 122 -15.33 4.71 -18.72
C PRO A 122 -15.62 6.17 -18.36
N LEU A 123 -14.72 6.85 -17.63
CA LEU A 123 -14.90 8.22 -17.15
C LEU A 123 -14.44 9.31 -18.14
N ILE A 124 -13.75 8.94 -19.22
CA ILE A 124 -13.14 9.87 -20.18
C ILE A 124 -13.93 9.91 -21.52
N SER A 125 -15.00 9.12 -21.65
CA SER A 125 -15.88 9.12 -22.82
C SER A 125 -17.22 9.81 -22.53
N ARG A 126 -17.19 11.13 -22.25
CA ARG A 126 -18.34 12.04 -22.41
C ARG A 126 -17.86 13.42 -22.81
#